data_AF-A0A1N6ZEA9-F1
#
_entry.id   AF-A0A1N6ZEA9-F1
#
_cell.length_a   1.000
_cell.length_b   1.000
_cell.length_c   1.000
_cell.angle_alpha   90.00
_cell.angle_beta   90.00
_cell.angle_gamma   90.00
#
_symmetry.space_group_name_H-M   'P 1'
#
loop_
_entity.id
_entity.type
_entity.pdbx_description
1 polymer ?
#
loop_
_entity_poly.entity_id
_entity_poly.type
_entity_poly.pdbx_seq_one_letter_code
_entity_poly.pdbx_strand_id
1 'polypeptide(L)'
;MSAIAQHDIAGFLYRESRLLDDEQWDDWLACYHPDAQFWMPAWDDDDTLITDPQREISLIFYPTRQGLEDRVFRIKTERSSATMPDTRTSHNIANIELESQDGAICTVRFNWHTLSHRYKRDYSYFGMSRYVIDFSGAQPLILNKYVVLKNDYINQVIDVYHI
;
A
#
# COMPACT_ATOMS: atom_id res chain seq x y z
N MET A 1 18.08 -9.16 -20.98
CA MET A 1 17.21 -9.48 -19.82
C MET A 1 15.83 -9.79 -20.36
N SER A 2 15.15 -10.79 -19.80
CA SER A 2 13.79 -11.16 -20.23
C SER A 2 12.77 -10.12 -19.78
N ALA A 3 11.71 -9.93 -20.58
CA ALA A 3 10.56 -9.14 -20.16
C ALA A 3 9.94 -9.76 -18.89
N ILE A 4 9.56 -8.91 -17.93
CA ILE A 4 8.87 -9.35 -16.72
C ILE A 4 7.41 -9.58 -17.09
N ALA A 5 6.87 -10.76 -16.79
CA ALA A 5 5.54 -11.10 -17.24
C ALA A 5 4.47 -10.47 -16.34
N GLN A 6 3.32 -10.13 -16.92
CA GLN A 6 2.20 -9.54 -16.17
C GLN A 6 1.72 -10.44 -15.01
N HIS A 7 1.86 -11.77 -15.15
CA HIS A 7 1.49 -12.70 -14.08
C HIS A 7 2.48 -12.69 -12.91
N ASP A 8 3.75 -12.37 -13.12
CA ASP A 8 4.74 -12.21 -12.04
C ASP A 8 4.42 -10.95 -11.22
N ILE A 9 4.09 -9.86 -11.91
CA ILE A 9 3.63 -8.61 -11.31
C ILE A 9 2.36 -8.86 -10.49
N ALA A 10 1.35 -9.47 -11.10
CA ALA A 10 0.10 -9.76 -10.41
C ALA A 10 0.31 -10.68 -9.20
N GLY A 11 1.12 -11.74 -9.35
CA GLY A 11 1.47 -12.65 -8.26
C GLY A 11 2.16 -11.94 -7.09
N PHE A 12 3.05 -10.99 -7.38
CA PHE A 12 3.68 -10.16 -6.36
C PHE A 12 2.67 -9.25 -5.64
N LEU A 13 1.83 -8.53 -6.39
CA LEU A 13 0.81 -7.63 -5.82
C LEU A 13 -0.20 -8.40 -4.94
N TYR A 14 -0.66 -9.57 -5.39
CA TYR A 14 -1.55 -10.42 -4.60
C TYR A 14 -0.87 -10.97 -3.34
N ARG A 15 0.44 -11.29 -3.41
CA ARG A 15 1.21 -11.69 -2.22
C ARG A 15 1.30 -10.52 -1.23
N GLU A 16 1.72 -9.35 -1.68
CA GLU A 16 1.90 -8.18 -0.80
C GLU A 16 0.59 -7.81 -0.08
N SER A 17 -0.52 -7.70 -0.81
CA SER A 17 -1.81 -7.35 -0.22
C SER A 17 -2.35 -8.45 0.70
N ARG A 18 -2.14 -9.73 0.36
CA ARG A 18 -2.54 -10.85 1.21
C ARG A 18 -1.78 -10.86 2.55
N LEU A 19 -0.51 -10.45 2.56
CA LEU A 19 0.24 -10.35 3.82
C LEU A 19 -0.34 -9.30 4.77
N LEU A 20 -0.97 -8.24 4.25
CA LEU A 20 -1.75 -7.29 5.06
C LEU A 20 -3.03 -7.95 5.60
N ASP A 21 -3.79 -8.62 4.72
CA ASP A 21 -5.04 -9.30 5.09
C ASP A 21 -4.84 -10.42 6.12
N ASP A 22 -3.71 -11.13 6.03
CA ASP A 22 -3.30 -12.20 6.94
C ASP A 22 -2.50 -11.67 8.15
N GLU A 23 -2.30 -10.35 8.25
CA GLU A 23 -1.61 -9.68 9.37
C GLU A 23 -0.15 -10.14 9.57
N GLN A 24 0.49 -10.58 8.49
CA GLN A 24 1.88 -11.03 8.42
C GLN A 24 2.82 -9.84 8.24
N TRP A 25 2.87 -8.97 9.26
CA TRP A 25 3.50 -7.65 9.18
C TRP A 25 4.99 -7.67 8.82
N ASP A 26 5.75 -8.62 9.36
CA ASP A 26 7.20 -8.68 9.12
C ASP A 26 7.52 -9.14 7.70
N ASP A 27 6.75 -10.12 7.20
CA ASP A 27 6.84 -10.58 5.81
C ASP A 27 6.35 -9.51 4.82
N TRP A 28 5.36 -8.72 5.23
CA TRP A 28 4.89 -7.56 4.47
C TRP A 28 5.98 -6.49 4.36
N LEU A 29 6.64 -6.11 5.46
CA LEU A 29 7.78 -5.19 5.45
C LEU A 29 8.93 -5.70 4.57
N ALA A 30 9.13 -7.02 4.52
CA ALA A 30 10.13 -7.64 3.64
C ALA A 30 9.81 -7.50 2.13
N CYS A 31 8.60 -7.06 1.75
CA CYS A 31 8.26 -6.70 0.37
C CYS A 31 8.76 -5.30 -0.03
N TYR A 32 9.27 -4.50 0.92
CA TYR A 32 9.73 -3.14 0.69
C TYR A 32 11.26 -3.07 0.83
N HIS A 33 11.90 -2.41 -0.13
CA HIS A 33 13.31 -2.06 -0.05
C HIS A 33 13.57 -1.14 1.17
N PRO A 34 14.74 -1.19 1.84
CA PRO A 34 15.02 -0.29 2.97
C PRO A 34 14.80 1.20 2.66
N ASP A 35 15.15 1.61 1.45
CA ASP A 35 14.97 2.99 0.96
C ASP A 35 13.61 3.23 0.29
N ALA A 36 12.63 2.33 0.46
CA ALA A 36 11.34 2.46 -0.20
C ALA A 36 10.57 3.68 0.30
N GLN A 37 10.09 4.50 -0.63
CA GLN A 37 9.18 5.60 -0.32
C GLN A 37 7.74 5.10 -0.34
N PHE A 38 6.94 5.55 0.64
CA PHE A 38 5.51 5.33 0.71
C PHE A 38 4.79 6.67 0.78
N TRP A 39 3.87 6.92 -0.15
CA TRP A 39 3.16 8.18 -0.21
C TRP A 39 1.69 8.02 -0.58
N MET A 40 0.83 8.58 0.26
CA MET A 40 -0.59 8.77 0.02
C MET A 40 -0.90 10.27 0.15
N PRO A 41 -0.97 11.03 -0.97
CA PRO A 41 -1.35 12.44 -0.96
C PRO A 41 -2.77 12.65 -0.43
N ALA A 42 -3.02 13.86 0.07
CA ALA A 42 -4.37 14.37 0.29
C ALA A 42 -4.90 15.06 -0.98
N TRP A 43 -6.22 15.18 -1.07
CA TRP A 43 -6.88 16.08 -1.99
C TRP A 43 -6.95 17.48 -1.37
N ASP A 44 -6.75 18.51 -2.17
CA ASP A 44 -6.91 19.90 -1.77
C ASP A 44 -8.35 20.40 -2.01
N ASP A 45 -8.58 21.67 -1.67
CA ASP A 45 -9.90 22.31 -1.78
C ASP A 45 -10.39 22.44 -3.25
N ASP A 46 -9.50 22.29 -4.23
CA ASP A 46 -9.79 22.39 -5.66
C ASP A 46 -9.96 21.00 -6.33
N ASP A 47 -10.15 19.94 -5.54
CA ASP A 47 -10.23 18.54 -5.98
C ASP A 47 -8.98 18.10 -6.77
N THR A 48 -7.81 18.63 -6.43
CA THR A 48 -6.52 18.20 -6.99
C THR A 48 -5.64 17.52 -5.95
N LEU A 49 -4.80 16.59 -6.40
CA LEU A 49 -3.85 15.93 -5.51
C LEU A 49 -2.65 16.83 -5.27
N ILE A 50 -2.27 16.95 -4.00
CA ILE A 50 -1.01 17.62 -3.65
C ILE A 50 0.17 16.96 -4.36
N THR A 51 1.19 17.76 -4.68
CA THR A 51 2.30 17.34 -5.53
C THR A 51 3.65 17.31 -4.81
N ASP A 52 3.76 17.98 -3.66
CA ASP A 52 4.98 18.03 -2.86
C ASP A 52 4.73 17.61 -1.40
N PRO A 53 5.10 16.38 -1.01
CA PRO A 53 4.90 15.91 0.37
C PRO A 53 5.78 16.63 1.42
N GLN A 54 6.76 17.44 1.01
CA GLN A 54 7.58 18.23 1.93
C GLN A 54 6.97 19.60 2.23
N ARG A 55 6.06 20.09 1.37
CA ARG A 55 5.44 21.41 1.50
C ARG A 55 3.95 21.33 1.82
N GLU A 56 3.33 20.23 1.45
CA GLU A 56 1.88 20.03 1.50
C GLU A 56 1.53 18.83 2.40
N ILE A 57 0.35 18.87 3.02
CA ILE A 57 -0.08 17.83 3.94
C ILE A 57 -0.47 16.58 3.15
N SER A 58 0.25 15.49 3.40
CA SER A 58 -0.11 14.15 2.91
C SER A 58 -0.96 13.41 3.94
N LEU A 59 -1.80 12.47 3.50
CA LEU A 59 -2.47 11.54 4.41
C LEU A 59 -1.45 10.59 5.06
N ILE A 60 -0.52 10.05 4.26
CA ILE A 60 0.62 9.27 4.73
C ILE A 60 1.84 9.66 3.89
N PHE A 61 2.97 9.90 4.53
CA PHE A 61 4.25 10.04 3.84
C PHE A 61 5.39 9.46 4.68
N TYR A 62 6.13 8.53 4.09
CA TYR A 62 7.36 7.97 4.64
C TYR A 62 8.46 8.04 3.57
N PRO A 63 9.59 8.72 3.85
CA PRO A 63 10.68 8.83 2.88
C PRO A 63 11.47 7.54 2.71
N THR A 64 11.42 6.64 3.69
CA THR A 64 12.07 5.33 3.70
C THR A 64 11.19 4.31 4.43
N ARG A 65 11.55 3.02 4.33
CA ARG A 65 10.82 1.93 4.98
C ARG A 65 10.76 2.06 6.51
N GLN A 66 11.68 2.78 7.14
CA GLN A 66 11.68 3.00 8.59
C GLN A 66 10.33 3.52 9.12
N GLY A 67 9.69 4.42 8.38
CA GLY A 67 8.38 4.94 8.78
C GLY A 67 7.27 3.86 8.77
N LEU A 68 7.37 2.89 7.86
CA LEU A 68 6.48 1.71 7.85
C LEU A 68 6.78 0.77 9.02
N GLU A 69 8.05 0.56 9.35
CA GLU A 69 8.48 -0.27 10.48
C GLU A 69 7.93 0.29 11.80
N ASP A 70 8.07 1.61 12.00
CA ASP A 70 7.54 2.31 13.18
C ASP A 70 6.00 2.20 13.24
N ARG A 71 5.32 2.30 12.09
CA ARG A 71 3.86 2.16 12.00
C ARG A 71 3.40 0.74 12.33
N VAL A 72 4.09 -0.26 11.79
CA VAL A 72 3.85 -1.68 12.10
C VAL A 72 4.05 -1.97 13.59
N PHE A 73 5.09 -1.40 14.21
CA PHE A 73 5.32 -1.52 15.65
C PHE A 73 4.14 -0.97 16.46
N ARG A 74 3.61 0.20 16.07
CA ARG A 74 2.43 0.79 16.70
C ARG A 74 1.18 -0.08 16.52
N ILE A 75 0.94 -0.60 15.31
CA ILE A 75 -0.18 -1.51 15.01
C ILE A 75 -0.13 -2.75 15.92
N LYS A 76 1.04 -3.40 16.02
CA LYS A 76 1.25 -4.56 16.90
C LYS A 76 0.98 -4.22 18.37
N THR A 77 1.41 -3.04 18.82
CA THR A 77 1.23 -2.59 20.21
C THR A 77 -0.24 -2.31 20.52
N GLU A 78 -0.94 -1.56 19.65
CA GLU A 78 -2.37 -1.26 19.80
C GLU A 78 -3.22 -2.54 19.86
N ARG A 79 -2.93 -3.51 18.98
CA ARG A 79 -3.60 -4.81 18.93
C ARG A 79 -3.33 -5.66 20.17
N SER A 80 -2.14 -5.62 20.75
CA SER A 80 -1.83 -6.35 21.99
C SER A 80 -2.69 -5.90 23.19
N SER A 81 -3.18 -4.66 23.15
CA SER A 81 -4.08 -4.09 24.17
C SER A 81 -5.58 -4.24 23.85
N ALA A 82 -5.93 -4.67 22.63
CA ALA A 82 -7.31 -4.74 22.18
C ALA A 82 -8.00 -6.04 22.64
N THR A 83 -9.08 -5.92 23.42
CA THR A 83 -9.86 -7.06 23.95
C THR A 83 -11.04 -7.48 23.06
N MET A 84 -11.10 -6.94 21.85
CA MET A 84 -12.30 -6.87 21.02
C MET A 84 -12.03 -7.37 19.60
N PRO A 85 -13.04 -7.83 18.83
CA PRO A 85 -12.83 -8.51 17.56
C PRO A 85 -11.97 -7.70 16.60
N ASP A 86 -10.97 -8.38 16.03
CA ASP A 86 -9.98 -7.75 15.16
C ASP A 86 -10.60 -7.23 13.86
N THR A 87 -9.94 -6.25 13.26
CA THR A 87 -10.33 -5.70 11.96
C THR A 87 -10.01 -6.71 10.88
N ARG A 88 -11.02 -7.13 10.11
CA ARG A 88 -10.84 -8.06 8.99
C ARG A 88 -10.78 -7.26 7.69
N THR A 89 -9.74 -7.45 6.89
CA THR A 89 -9.61 -6.79 5.59
C THR A 89 -9.60 -7.79 4.44
N SER A 90 -9.93 -7.29 3.25
CA SER A 90 -9.83 -8.05 2.00
C SER A 90 -9.50 -7.09 0.86
N HIS A 91 -8.27 -7.20 0.34
CA HIS A 91 -7.80 -6.41 -0.79
C HIS A 91 -8.24 -7.04 -2.12
N ASN A 92 -8.76 -6.21 -3.01
CA ASN A 92 -9.14 -6.60 -4.36
C ASN A 92 -8.34 -5.74 -5.35
N ILE A 93 -7.33 -6.35 -5.96
CA ILE A 93 -6.45 -5.68 -6.93
C ILE A 93 -7.01 -5.90 -8.35
N ALA A 94 -7.20 -4.82 -9.09
CA ALA A 94 -7.84 -4.83 -10.41
C ALA A 94 -7.09 -3.95 -11.42
N ASN A 95 -7.30 -4.20 -12.72
CA ASN A 95 -6.78 -3.37 -13.80
C ASN A 95 -5.26 -3.14 -13.71
N ILE A 96 -4.48 -4.22 -13.52
CA ILE A 96 -3.02 -4.13 -13.45
C ILE A 96 -2.47 -3.82 -14.84
N GLU A 97 -1.73 -2.70 -14.93
CA GLU A 97 -1.10 -2.23 -16.16
C GLU A 97 0.39 -1.97 -15.90
N LEU A 98 1.25 -2.46 -16.80
CA LEU A 98 2.68 -2.14 -16.81
C LEU A 98 2.87 -0.80 -17.55
N GLU A 99 3.33 0.23 -16.85
CA GLU A 99 3.60 1.56 -17.42
C GLU A 99 4.99 1.63 -18.06
N SER A 100 6.01 1.03 -17.42
CA SER A 100 7.38 0.99 -17.95
C SER A 100 8.20 -0.16 -17.35
N GLN A 101 9.25 -0.56 -18.07
CA GLN A 101 10.26 -1.50 -17.58
C GLN A 101 11.66 -0.99 -17.98
N ASP A 102 12.54 -0.84 -16.99
CA ASP A 102 13.97 -0.57 -17.18
C ASP A 102 14.79 -1.70 -16.53
N GLY A 103 15.33 -2.59 -17.37
CA GLY A 103 16.01 -3.79 -16.90
C GLY A 103 15.08 -4.67 -16.06
N ALA A 104 15.37 -4.74 -14.76
CA ALA A 104 14.60 -5.50 -13.76
C ALA A 104 13.63 -4.62 -12.95
N ILE A 105 13.59 -3.31 -13.19
CA ILE A 105 12.71 -2.38 -12.50
C ILE A 105 11.45 -2.16 -13.34
N CYS A 106 10.28 -2.40 -12.76
CA CYS A 106 8.99 -2.16 -13.38
C CYS A 106 8.24 -1.04 -12.67
N THR A 107 7.62 -0.15 -13.45
CA THR A 107 6.58 0.76 -12.94
C THR A 107 5.23 0.23 -13.37
N VAL A 108 4.34 0.04 -12.42
CA VAL A 108 3.00 -0.52 -12.64
C VAL A 108 1.95 0.34 -11.99
N ARG A 109 0.75 0.36 -12.58
CA ARG A 109 -0.44 0.97 -11.99
C ARG A 109 -1.55 -0.06 -11.86
N PHE A 110 -2.43 0.14 -10.88
CA PHE A 110 -3.62 -0.69 -10.73
C PHE A 110 -4.69 0.04 -9.93
N ASN A 111 -5.94 -0.35 -10.13
CA ASN A 111 -7.02 0.02 -9.24
C ASN A 111 -7.08 -0.98 -8.08
N TRP A 112 -7.57 -0.52 -6.94
CA TRP A 112 -7.78 -1.38 -5.78
C TRP A 112 -9.07 -1.03 -5.05
N HIS A 113 -9.63 -2.04 -4.40
CA HIS A 113 -10.77 -1.91 -3.50
C HIS A 113 -10.55 -2.80 -2.29
N THR A 114 -10.45 -2.18 -1.11
CA THR A 114 -10.29 -2.88 0.15
C THR A 114 -11.59 -2.82 0.93
N LEU A 115 -12.15 -3.99 1.21
CA LEU A 115 -13.26 -4.15 2.14
C LEU A 115 -12.68 -4.36 3.55
N SER A 116 -13.23 -3.66 4.53
CA SER A 116 -12.82 -3.78 5.93
C SER A 116 -14.04 -3.95 6.83
N HIS A 117 -14.01 -4.91 7.75
CA HIS A 117 -15.11 -5.16 8.67
C HIS A 117 -14.64 -5.07 10.11
N ARG A 118 -15.33 -4.24 10.90
CA ARG A 118 -15.08 -4.08 12.33
C ARG A 118 -16.37 -3.79 13.10
N TYR A 119 -16.60 -4.47 14.22
CA TYR A 119 -17.73 -4.22 15.14
C TYR A 119 -19.12 -4.05 14.48
N LYS A 120 -19.46 -4.87 13.47
CA LYS A 120 -20.73 -4.81 12.72
C LYS A 120 -20.83 -3.67 11.70
N ARG A 121 -19.73 -3.03 11.35
CA ARG A 121 -19.68 -2.04 10.27
C ARG A 121 -18.74 -2.52 9.19
N ASP A 122 -19.20 -2.36 7.96
CA ASP A 122 -18.41 -2.55 6.75
C ASP A 122 -17.91 -1.20 6.27
N TYR A 123 -16.64 -1.17 5.88
CA TYR A 123 -15.95 -0.03 5.32
C TYR A 123 -15.40 -0.44 3.96
N SER A 124 -15.33 0.55 3.08
CA SER A 124 -14.84 0.39 1.73
C SER A 124 -13.83 1.50 1.47
N TYR A 125 -12.63 1.14 1.07
CA TYR A 125 -11.59 2.06 0.63
C TYR A 125 -11.26 1.71 -0.81
N PHE A 126 -11.22 2.69 -1.70
CA PHE A 126 -10.87 2.41 -3.10
C PHE A 126 -10.05 3.52 -3.71
N GLY A 127 -9.31 3.14 -4.74
CA GLY A 127 -8.32 4.05 -5.29
C GLY A 127 -7.57 3.50 -6.47
N MET A 128 -6.46 4.15 -6.73
CA MET A 128 -5.45 3.73 -7.69
C MET A 128 -4.10 3.76 -6.99
N SER A 129 -3.23 2.81 -7.30
CA SER A 129 -1.85 2.83 -6.84
C SER A 129 -0.89 2.74 -8.01
N ARG A 130 0.28 3.36 -7.85
CA ARG A 130 1.44 3.21 -8.73
C ARG A 130 2.61 2.70 -7.92
N TYR A 131 3.20 1.60 -8.36
CA TYR A 131 4.35 0.99 -7.70
C TYR A 131 5.56 1.01 -8.63
N VAL A 132 6.75 1.23 -8.06
CA VAL A 132 8.04 0.92 -8.68
C VAL A 132 8.60 -0.30 -7.97
N ILE A 133 8.87 -1.38 -8.70
CA ILE A 133 9.22 -2.69 -8.15
C ILE A 133 10.51 -3.18 -8.80
N ASP A 134 11.48 -3.58 -7.99
CA ASP A 134 12.71 -4.24 -8.43
C ASP A 134 12.55 -5.77 -8.39
N PHE A 135 12.74 -6.41 -9.54
CA PHE A 135 12.71 -7.86 -9.74
C PHE A 135 14.13 -8.46 -9.91
N SER A 136 15.20 -7.72 -9.60
CA SER A 136 16.59 -8.19 -9.76
C SER A 136 16.99 -9.28 -8.75
N GLY A 137 16.34 -9.29 -7.58
CA GLY A 137 16.61 -10.21 -6.48
C GLY A 137 15.81 -11.52 -6.52
N ALA A 138 16.00 -12.35 -5.50
CA ALA A 138 15.25 -13.60 -5.34
C ALA A 138 13.76 -13.39 -5.03
N GLN A 139 13.41 -12.23 -4.46
CA GLN A 139 12.05 -11.79 -4.18
C GLN A 139 11.92 -10.34 -4.67
N PRO A 140 10.80 -9.96 -5.30
CA PRO A 140 10.60 -8.58 -5.74
C PRO A 140 10.50 -7.63 -4.55
N LEU A 141 11.00 -6.41 -4.70
CA LEU A 141 10.99 -5.37 -3.68
C LEU A 141 10.39 -4.08 -4.20
N ILE A 142 9.47 -3.48 -3.46
CA ILE A 142 8.91 -2.15 -3.75
C ILE A 142 9.99 -1.10 -3.44
N LEU A 143 10.27 -0.25 -4.41
CA LEU A 143 11.12 0.94 -4.29
C LEU A 143 10.28 2.20 -4.04
N ASN A 144 9.06 2.24 -4.58
CA ASN A 144 8.14 3.36 -4.40
C ASN A 144 6.70 2.86 -4.44
N LYS A 145 5.88 3.28 -3.47
CA LYS A 145 4.43 3.07 -3.43
C LYS A 145 3.73 4.42 -3.35
N TYR A 146 3.00 4.75 -4.41
CA TYR A 146 2.12 5.91 -4.48
C TYR A 146 0.66 5.46 -4.48
N VAL A 147 -0.14 6.00 -3.57
CA VAL A 147 -1.54 5.58 -3.34
C VAL A 147 -2.46 6.79 -3.46
N VAL A 148 -3.42 6.74 -4.39
CA VAL A 148 -4.51 7.71 -4.50
C VAL A 148 -5.76 7.09 -3.90
N LEU A 149 -6.16 7.57 -2.72
CA LEU A 149 -7.44 7.25 -2.12
C LEU A 149 -8.53 8.13 -2.74
N LYS A 150 -9.60 7.54 -3.29
CA LYS A 150 -10.67 8.29 -3.97
C LYS A 150 -11.86 8.65 -3.09
N ASN A 151 -12.05 7.93 -1.99
CA ASN A 151 -13.10 8.23 -1.00
C ASN A 151 -12.47 8.71 0.32
N ASP A 152 -11.74 9.82 0.20
CA ASP A 152 -10.90 10.44 1.23
C ASP A 152 -11.67 11.13 2.36
N TYR A 153 -12.97 11.38 2.18
CA TYR A 153 -13.90 11.70 3.27
C TYR A 153 -14.12 10.49 4.18
N ILE A 154 -13.15 10.26 5.06
CA ILE A 154 -13.09 9.08 5.91
C ILE A 154 -13.60 9.40 7.31
N ASN A 155 -14.70 8.76 7.73
CA ASN A 155 -15.24 8.86 9.09
C ASN A 155 -14.46 8.04 10.14
N GLN A 156 -13.47 7.23 9.74
CA GLN A 156 -12.65 6.41 10.63
C GLN A 156 -11.23 6.17 10.10
N VAL A 157 -10.22 6.39 10.95
CA VAL A 157 -8.77 6.30 10.64
C VAL A 157 -8.42 5.22 9.59
N ILE A 158 -7.92 5.66 8.43
CA ILE A 158 -7.25 4.80 7.45
C ILE A 158 -5.82 4.49 7.90
N ASP A 159 -5.29 3.34 7.50
CA ASP A 159 -3.98 2.87 7.90
C ASP A 159 -3.36 2.02 6.78
N VAL A 160 -2.08 1.66 6.92
CA VAL A 160 -1.32 0.92 5.89
C VAL A 160 -1.93 -0.43 5.52
N TYR A 161 -2.69 -1.07 6.41
CA TYR A 161 -3.36 -2.34 6.15
C TYR A 161 -4.70 -2.21 5.41
N HIS A 162 -5.08 -1.00 5.00
CA HIS A 162 -6.26 -0.76 4.18
C HIS A 162 -5.92 -0.50 2.69
N ILE A 163 -4.63 -0.34 2.34
CA ILE A 163 -4.18 0.31 1.09
C ILE A 163 -2.95 -0.32 0.44
#